data_AF-A0A6V8CHK2-F1
#
_entry.id   AF-A0A6V8CHK2-F1
#
_cell.length_a   1.000
_cell.length_b   1.000
_cell.length_c   1.000
_cell.angle_alpha   90.00
_cell.angle_beta   90.00
_cell.angle_gamma   90.00
#
_symmetry.space_group_name_H-M   'P 1'
#
loop_
_entity.id
_entity.type
_entity.pdbx_description
1 polymer ?
#
loop_
_entity_poly.entity_id
_entity_poly.type
_entity_poly.pdbx_seq_one_letter_code
_entity_poly.pdbx_strand_id
1 'polypeptide(L)' 'MIERSEIAKILENYERLRLRIGVTASHSALDICDGAIEEGFSTVAYCQKGRE' A
#
# COMPACT_ATOMS: atom_id res chain seq x y z
N MET A 1 -20.75 -4.96 2.02
CA MET A 1 -19.85 -3.83 1.74
C MET A 1 -19.05 -3.59 3.00
N ILE A 2 -17.78 -3.22 2.93
CA ILE A 2 -17.01 -2.92 4.14
C ILE A 2 -17.40 -1.51 4.58
N GLU A 3 -17.81 -1.36 5.84
CA GLU A 3 -18.24 -0.07 6.38
C GLU A 3 -17.04 0.84 6.66
N ARG A 4 -17.20 2.16 6.47
CA ARG A 4 -16.13 3.13 6.74
C ARG A 4 -15.66 3.08 8.21
N SER A 5 -16.56 2.78 9.13
CA SER A 5 -16.26 2.66 10.55
C SER A 5 -15.36 1.46 10.86
N GLU A 6 -15.44 0.38 10.09
CA GLU A 6 -14.55 -0.78 10.22
C GLU A 6 -13.14 -0.42 9.77
N ILE A 7 -13.01 0.29 8.64
CA ILE A 7 -11.71 0.78 8.14
C ILE A 7 -11.07 1.74 9.14
N ALA A 8 -11.84 2.69 9.70
CA ALA A 8 -11.34 3.66 10.67
C ALA A 8 -10.75 2.97 11.92
N LYS A 9 -11.43 1.96 12.47
CA LYS A 9 -10.96 1.18 13.62
C LYS A 9 -9.65 0.45 13.33
N ILE A 10 -9.44 -0.05 12.11
CA ILE A 10 -8.18 -0.68 11.72
C ILE A 10 -7.06 0.37 11.71
N LEU A 11 -7.31 1.53 11.09
CA LEU A 11 -6.34 2.63 10.97
C LEU A 11 -5.92 3.22 12.32
N GLU A 12 -6.79 3.19 13.34
CA GLU A 12 -6.45 3.63 14.70
C GLU A 12 -5.26 2.87 15.31
N ASN A 13 -5.02 1.62 14.87
CA ASN A 13 -3.93 0.79 15.36
C ASN A 13 -2.61 0.98 14.59
N TYR A 14 -2.57 1.87 13.60
CA TYR A 14 -1.41 2.05 12.73
C TYR A 14 -0.49 3.15 13.26
N GLU A 15 0.81 2.91 13.21
CA GLU A 15 1.81 3.94 13.48
C GLU A 15 1.88 4.92 12.32
N ARG A 16 1.33 6.13 12.50
CA ARG A 16 1.18 7.15 11.44
C ARG A 16 2.48 7.53 10.74
N LEU A 17 3.61 7.49 11.45
CA LEU A 17 4.93 7.81 10.90
C LEU A 17 5.58 6.65 10.13
N ARG A 18 4.96 5.46 10.12
CA ARG A 18 5.49 4.26 9.44
C ARG A 18 4.48 3.65 8.48
N LEU A 19 3.56 4.47 7.98
CA LEU A 19 2.64 4.06 6.93
C LEU A 19 3.40 3.69 5.66
N ARG A 20 2.90 2.67 4.97
CA ARG A 20 3.44 2.20 3.69
C ARG A 20 2.34 2.04 2.67
N ILE A 21 2.66 2.29 1.41
CA ILE A 21 1.76 2.06 0.28
C ILE A 21 2.03 0.64 -0.25
N GLY A 22 1.03 -0.24 -0.08
CA GLY A 22 1.08 -1.62 -0.53
C GLY A 22 0.32 -1.80 -1.85
N VAL A 23 0.94 -2.41 -2.85
CA VAL A 23 0.33 -2.66 -4.16
C VAL A 23 0.51 -4.11 -4.57
N THR A 24 -0.45 -4.66 -5.33
CA THR A 24 -0.21 -5.88 -6.10
C THR A 24 0.69 -5.53 -7.27
N ALA A 25 1.80 -6.27 -7.46
CA ALA A 25 2.74 -6.06 -8.55
C ALA A 25 2.08 -6.37 -9.91
N SER A 26 1.44 -5.35 -10.49
CA SER A 26 0.73 -5.37 -11.76
C SER A 26 1.25 -4.24 -12.66
N HIS A 27 0.59 -4.00 -13.79
CA HIS A 27 1.03 -3.01 -14.78
C HIS A 27 1.21 -1.59 -14.20
N SER A 28 0.32 -1.14 -13.32
CA SER A 28 0.38 0.21 -12.74
C SER A 28 1.16 0.29 -11.42
N ALA A 29 1.74 -0.82 -10.96
CA ALA A 29 2.41 -0.85 -9.65
C ALA A 29 3.68 0.00 -9.64
N LEU A 30 4.38 0.12 -10.76
CA LEU A 30 5.57 0.96 -10.90
C LEU A 30 5.20 2.44 -10.69
N ASP A 31 4.23 2.96 -11.45
CA ASP A 31 3.81 4.36 -11.34
C ASP A 31 3.32 4.72 -9.93
N ILE A 32 2.58 3.81 -9.28
CA ILE A 32 2.11 4.03 -7.90
C ILE A 32 3.29 4.04 -6.92
N CYS A 33 4.24 3.12 -7.08
CA CYS A 33 5.41 3.06 -6.20
C CYS A 33 6.29 4.31 -6.39
N ASP A 34 6.51 4.75 -7.62
CA ASP A 34 7.34 5.92 -7.92
C ASP A 34 6.75 7.18 -7.29
N GLY A 35 5.46 7.46 -7.55
CA GLY A 35 4.80 8.61 -6.94
C GLY A 35 4.74 8.54 -5.40
N ALA A 36 4.60 7.34 -4.83
CA ALA A 36 4.64 7.16 -3.38
C ALA A 36 6.02 7.49 -2.78
N ILE A 37 7.11 7.10 -3.45
CA ILE A 37 8.48 7.45 -3.04
C ILE A 37 8.70 8.96 -3.15
N GLU A 38 8.24 9.61 -4.23
CA GLU A 38 8.35 11.06 -4.41
C GLU A 38 7.66 11.84 -3.28
N GLU A 39 6.53 11.34 -2.77
CA GLU A 39 5.80 11.91 -1.63
C GLU A 39 6.33 11.45 -0.25
N GLY A 40 7.42 10.69 -0.21
CA GLY A 40 8.11 10.27 1.02
C GLY A 40 7.52 9.05 1.73
N PHE A 41 6.61 8.31 1.10
CA PHE A 41 6.07 7.06 1.65
C PHE A 41 6.98 5.88 1.30
N SER A 42 7.09 4.90 2.21
CA SER A 42 7.67 3.60 1.87
C SER A 42 6.67 2.73 1.08
N THR A 43 7.16 1.89 0.18
CA THR A 43 6.32 1.05 -0.69
C THR A 43 6.56 -0.44 -0.49
N VAL A 44 5.55 -1.27 -0.74
CA VAL A 44 5.64 -2.73 -0.75
C VAL A 44 4.85 -3.29 -1.93
N ALA A 45 5.53 -3.98 -2.84
CA ALA A 45 4.89 -4.67 -3.95
C ALA A 45 4.73 -6.17 -3.65
N TYR A 46 3.51 -6.69 -3.78
CA TYR A 46 3.18 -8.10 -3.56
C TYR A 46 3.06 -8.81 -4.92
N CYS A 47 3.91 -9.81 -5.15
CA CYS A 47 3.90 -10.63 -6.37
C CYS A 47 3.73 -12.12 -6.04
N GLN A 48 3.24 -12.88 -7.02
CA GLN A 48 3.23 -14.33 -6.92
C GLN A 48 4.60 -14.87 -7.35
N LYS A 49 5.23 -15.67 -6.49
CA LYS A 49 6.47 -16.39 -6.84
C LYS A 49 6.23 -17.26 -8.07
N GLY A 50 7.17 -17.25 -9.01
CA GLY A 50 7.13 -18.09 -10.21
C GLY A 50 6.26 -17.55 -11.35
N ARG A 51 5.84 -16.29 -11.27
CA ARG A 51 5.43 -15.52 -12.45
C ARG A 51 6.63 -14.70 -12.91
N GLU A 52 7.41 -15.26 -13.83
CA GLU A 52 8.28 -14.49 -14.72
C GLU A 52 7.49 -14.11 -15.98
#